data_AF-A0A9E7M9W6-F1
#
_entry.id   AF-A0A9E7M9W6-F1
#
_cell.length_a   1.000
_cell.length_b   1.000
_cell.length_c   1.000
_cell.angle_alpha   90.00
_cell.angle_beta   90.00
_cell.angle_gamma   90.00
#
_symmetry.space_group_name_H-M   'P 1'
#
loop_
_entity.id
_entity.type
_entity.pdbx_description
1 polymer ?
#
loop_
_entity_poly.entity_id
_entity_poly.type
_entity_poly.pdbx_seq_one_letter_code
_entity_poly.pdbx_strand_id
1 'polypeptide(L)'
;MEPFQLHAIVQISALLSFILAIYYARMHRLQTHHRFIYMGVALLTVGIAYMVYNVRGFPSIHGKVGFFVYFYVLFTALSGRLFFAKKITRNQHKFLAITAVTLLVLQILFALYNFVF
;
A
#
# COMPACT_ATOMS: atom_id res chain seq x y z
N MET A 1 -18.99 13.27 2.87
CA MET A 1 -18.25 12.54 3.92
C MET A 1 -18.15 11.05 3.62
N GLU A 2 -19.20 10.38 3.15
CA GLU A 2 -19.16 8.94 2.82
C GLU A 2 -18.00 8.50 1.90
N PRO A 3 -17.63 9.20 0.81
CA PRO A 3 -16.55 8.73 -0.05
C PRO A 3 -15.19 8.69 0.64
N PHE A 4 -14.93 9.64 1.54
CA PHE A 4 -13.67 9.71 2.29
C PHE A 4 -13.59 8.61 3.35
N GLN A 5 -14.70 8.31 4.03
CA GLN A 5 -14.77 7.23 5.01
C GLN A 5 -14.58 5.86 4.36
N LEU A 6 -15.27 5.59 3.25
CA LEU A 6 -15.10 4.36 2.47
C LEU A 6 -13.66 4.22 1.96
N HIS A 7 -13.09 5.30 1.42
CA HIS A 7 -11.69 5.31 1.01
C HIS A 7 -10.75 4.97 2.18
N ALA A 8 -10.94 5.59 3.35
CA ALA A 8 -10.13 5.33 4.54
C ALA A 8 -10.23 3.87 5.01
N ILE A 9 -11.44 3.29 5.04
CA ILE A 9 -11.65 1.87 5.38
C ILE A 9 -10.86 0.97 4.42
N VAL A 10 -10.97 1.21 3.11
CA VAL A 10 -10.25 0.42 2.10
C VAL A 10 -8.72 0.55 2.25
N GLN A 11 -8.21 1.76 2.55
CA GLN A 11 -6.78 1.99 2.79
C GLN A 11 -6.29 1.25 4.04
N ILE A 12 -7.07 1.28 5.13
CA ILE A 12 -6.75 0.55 6.37
C ILE A 12 -6.78 -0.96 6.12
N SER A 13 -7.77 -1.49 5.38
CA SER A 13 -7.82 -2.91 5.01
C SER A 13 -6.63 -3.33 4.14
N ALA A 14 -6.17 -2.45 3.24
CA ALA A 14 -4.96 -2.70 2.46
C ALA A 14 -3.70 -2.75 3.35
N LEU A 15 -3.56 -1.81 4.30
CA LEU A 15 -2.48 -1.81 5.28
C LEU A 15 -2.48 -3.11 6.12
N LEU A 16 -3.63 -3.51 6.64
CA LEU A 16 -3.77 -4.77 7.39
C LEU A 16 -3.35 -5.98 6.55
N SER A 17 -3.70 -5.99 5.26
CA SER A 17 -3.26 -7.03 4.33
C SER A 17 -1.73 -7.07 4.23
N PHE A 18 -1.04 -5.93 4.11
CA PHE A 18 0.43 -5.90 4.09
C PHE A 18 1.05 -6.34 5.42
N ILE A 19 0.46 -5.98 6.56
CA ILE A 19 0.92 -6.44 7.88
C ILE A 19 0.79 -7.96 7.99
N LEU A 20 -0.35 -8.53 7.58
CA LEU A 20 -0.56 -9.98 7.53
C LEU A 20 0.42 -10.66 6.57
N ALA A 21 0.69 -10.05 5.42
CA ALA A 21 1.70 -10.56 4.50
C ALA A 21 3.06 -10.68 5.20
N ILE A 22 3.52 -9.64 5.90
CA ILE A 22 4.80 -9.65 6.64
C ILE A 22 4.79 -10.73 7.73
N TYR A 23 3.69 -10.87 8.47
CA TYR A 23 3.53 -11.91 9.47
C TYR A 23 3.71 -13.31 8.86
N TYR A 24 3.01 -13.61 7.76
CA TYR A 24 3.14 -14.91 7.08
C TYR A 24 4.50 -15.15 6.43
N ALA A 25 5.21 -14.09 6.03
CA ALA A 25 6.60 -14.21 5.58
C ALA A 25 7.52 -14.70 6.71
N ARG A 26 7.31 -14.21 7.95
CA ARG A 26 8.06 -14.68 9.14
C ARG A 26 7.73 -16.13 9.50
N MET A 27 6.50 -16.57 9.26
CA MET A 27 6.10 -17.97 9.43
C MET A 27 6.53 -18.89 8.27
N HIS A 28 7.33 -18.39 7.32
CA HIS A 28 7.74 -19.12 6.11
C HIS A 28 6.56 -19.62 5.24
N ARG A 29 5.36 -19.04 5.39
CA ARG A 29 4.16 -19.36 4.59
C ARG A 29 4.09 -18.46 3.36
N LEU A 30 4.99 -18.68 2.40
CA LEU A 30 5.21 -17.78 1.26
C LEU A 30 3.99 -17.63 0.34
N GLN A 31 3.22 -18.70 0.12
CA GLN A 31 2.00 -18.62 -0.69
C GLN A 31 0.97 -17.68 -0.06
N THR A 32 0.73 -17.83 1.25
CA THR A 32 -0.17 -16.95 2.00
C THR A 32 0.34 -15.52 2.04
N HIS A 33 1.65 -15.33 2.26
CA HIS A 33 2.29 -14.01 2.16
C HIS A 33 1.96 -13.32 0.83
N HIS A 34 2.15 -13.99 -0.31
CA HIS A 34 1.91 -13.39 -1.62
C HIS A 34 0.42 -13.10 -1.87
N ARG A 35 -0.49 -13.97 -1.40
CA ARG A 35 -1.94 -13.72 -1.46
C ARG A 35 -2.30 -12.41 -0.77
N PHE A 36 -1.77 -12.17 0.42
CA PHE A 36 -2.01 -10.92 1.15
C PHE A 36 -1.35 -9.70 0.51
N ILE A 37 -0.16 -9.84 -0.11
CA ILE A 37 0.43 -8.76 -0.93
C ILE A 37 -0.51 -8.38 -2.08
N TYR A 38 -0.98 -9.35 -2.85
CA TYR A 38 -1.87 -9.07 -4.00
C TYR A 38 -3.20 -8.50 -3.57
N MET A 39 -3.78 -8.99 -2.47
CA MET A 39 -5.00 -8.43 -1.90
C MET A 39 -4.81 -6.97 -1.46
N GLY A 40 -3.70 -6.66 -0.77
CA GLY A 40 -3.38 -5.29 -0.37
C GLY A 40 -3.19 -4.35 -1.57
N VAL A 41 -2.50 -4.79 -2.62
CA VAL A 41 -2.34 -4.03 -3.86
C VAL A 41 -3.68 -3.80 -4.57
N ALA A 42 -4.54 -4.82 -4.64
CA ALA A 42 -5.86 -4.71 -5.25
C ALA A 42 -6.74 -3.69 -4.49
N LEU A 43 -6.81 -3.80 -3.16
CA LEU A 43 -7.54 -2.87 -2.30
C LEU A 43 -7.02 -1.43 -2.46
N LEU A 44 -5.70 -1.23 -2.45
CA LEU A 44 -5.09 0.09 -2.71
C LEU A 44 -5.53 0.67 -4.05
N THR A 45 -5.45 -0.15 -5.10
CA THR A 45 -5.80 0.25 -6.47
C THR A 45 -7.26 0.66 -6.55
N VAL A 46 -8.17 -0.15 -6.00
CA VAL A 46 -9.60 0.15 -5.94
C VAL A 46 -9.88 1.42 -5.14
N GLY A 47 -9.28 1.56 -3.95
CA GLY A 47 -9.47 2.72 -3.10
C GLY A 47 -9.01 4.03 -3.75
N ILE A 48 -7.89 3.99 -4.48
CA ILE A 48 -7.37 5.16 -5.23
C ILE A 48 -8.26 5.47 -6.43
N ALA A 49 -8.58 4.47 -7.26
CA ALA A 49 -9.45 4.66 -8.42
C ALA A 49 -10.81 5.24 -8.02
N TYR A 50 -11.41 4.69 -6.95
CA TYR A 50 -12.65 5.18 -6.36
C TYR A 50 -12.53 6.66 -5.96
N MET A 51 -11.45 7.03 -5.26
CA MET A 51 -11.30 8.40 -4.79
C MET A 51 -11.04 9.37 -5.95
N VAL A 52 -10.17 9.01 -6.89
CA VAL A 52 -9.89 9.80 -8.10
C VAL A 52 -11.16 10.07 -8.90
N TYR A 53 -12.02 9.07 -9.04
CA TYR A 53 -13.32 9.22 -9.70
C TYR A 53 -14.21 10.24 -8.96
N ASN A 54 -14.32 10.12 -7.64
CA ASN A 54 -15.18 10.98 -6.83
C ASN A 54 -14.70 12.44 -6.75
N VAL A 55 -13.39 12.68 -6.62
CA VAL A 55 -12.82 14.03 -6.52
C VAL A 55 -12.26 14.58 -7.84
N ARG A 56 -12.48 13.85 -8.94
CA ARG A 56 -12.08 14.23 -10.31
C ARG A 56 -10.58 14.56 -10.45
N GLY A 57 -9.73 13.68 -9.90
CA GLY A 57 -8.27 13.80 -10.00
C GLY A 57 -7.54 13.80 -8.65
N PHE A 58 -6.47 14.58 -8.55
CA PHE A 58 -5.61 14.70 -7.36
C PHE A 58 -5.46 16.17 -6.90
N PRO A 59 -6.55 16.84 -6.48
CA PRO A 59 -6.51 18.26 -6.16
C PRO A 59 -5.69 18.57 -4.89
N SER A 60 -5.65 17.66 -3.92
CA SER A 60 -4.97 17.86 -2.65
C SER A 60 -3.52 17.36 -2.64
N ILE A 61 -2.70 17.92 -1.75
CA ILE A 61 -1.33 17.44 -1.48
C ILE A 61 -1.38 15.97 -1.05
N HIS A 62 -2.33 15.63 -0.17
CA HIS A 62 -2.57 14.24 0.23
C HIS A 62 -2.80 13.34 -0.98
N GLY A 63 -3.67 13.72 -1.93
CA GLY A 63 -3.92 12.92 -3.14
C GLY A 63 -2.66 12.71 -3.99
N LYS A 64 -1.87 13.76 -4.21
CA LYS A 64 -0.63 13.70 -5.00
C LYS A 64 0.43 12.80 -4.34
N VAL A 65 0.67 12.98 -3.04
CA VAL A 65 1.62 12.16 -2.28
C VAL A 65 1.14 10.72 -2.18
N GLY A 66 -0.16 10.49 -1.98
CA GLY A 66 -0.74 9.15 -1.90
C GLY A 66 -0.57 8.37 -3.20
N PHE A 67 -0.70 9.06 -4.34
CA PHE A 67 -0.45 8.44 -5.64
C PHE A 67 1.03 8.06 -5.84
N PHE A 68 1.96 8.87 -5.36
CA PHE A 68 3.38 8.49 -5.32
C PHE A 68 3.62 7.26 -4.44
N VAL A 69 3.05 7.23 -3.23
CA VAL A 69 3.15 6.08 -2.30
C VAL A 69 2.59 4.81 -2.95
N TYR A 70 1.47 4.92 -3.66
CA TYR A 70 0.89 3.82 -4.41
C TYR A 70 1.84 3.24 -5.46
N PHE A 71 2.45 4.08 -6.28
CA PHE A 71 3.46 3.61 -7.24
C PHE A 71 4.67 2.97 -6.56
N TYR A 72 5.09 3.51 -5.42
CA TYR A 72 6.17 2.90 -4.64
C TYR A 72 5.80 1.50 -4.12
N VAL A 73 4.57 1.30 -3.66
CA VAL A 73 4.04 -0.02 -3.27
C VAL A 73 4.01 -0.98 -4.48
N LEU A 74 3.52 -0.53 -5.64
CA LEU A 74 3.51 -1.34 -6.87
C LEU A 74 4.93 -1.75 -7.28
N PHE A 75 5.86 -0.79 -7.33
CA PHE A 75 7.26 -1.04 -7.62
C PHE A 75 7.84 -2.07 -6.65
N THR A 76 7.53 -1.95 -5.36
CA THR A 76 7.99 -2.87 -4.33
C THR A 76 7.45 -4.29 -4.54
N ALA A 77 6.15 -4.43 -4.84
CA ALA A 77 5.54 -5.73 -5.16
C ALA A 77 6.18 -6.36 -6.41
N LEU A 78 6.44 -5.56 -7.45
CA LEU A 78 7.10 -6.01 -8.68
C LEU A 78 8.59 -6.34 -8.47
N SER A 79 9.26 -5.67 -7.54
CA SER A 79 10.65 -5.95 -7.19
C SER A 79 10.85 -7.37 -6.65
N GLY A 80 9.79 -8.03 -6.19
CA GLY A 80 9.81 -9.46 -5.86
C GLY A 80 10.26 -10.35 -7.02
N ARG A 81 9.94 -9.96 -8.27
CA ARG A 81 10.44 -10.65 -9.48
C ARG A 81 11.94 -10.45 -9.67
N LEU A 82 12.44 -9.24 -9.38
CA LEU A 82 13.87 -8.93 -9.42
C LEU A 82 14.64 -9.70 -8.34
N PHE A 83 14.04 -9.87 -7.16
CA PHE A 83 14.60 -10.71 -6.11
C PHE A 83 14.65 -12.18 -6.55
N PHE A 84 13.57 -12.70 -7.14
CA PHE A 84 13.54 -14.05 -7.69
C PHE A 84 14.58 -14.27 -8.80
N ALA A 85 14.76 -13.28 -9.68
CA ALA A 85 15.79 -13.26 -10.71
C ALA A 85 17.22 -12.97 -10.18
N LYS A 86 17.40 -12.91 -8.85
CA LYS A 86 18.67 -12.63 -8.16
C LYS A 86 19.32 -11.29 -8.57
N LYS A 87 18.52 -10.32 -9.05
CA LYS A 87 18.97 -8.97 -9.42
C LYS A 87 19.05 -8.02 -8.23
N ILE A 88 18.27 -8.29 -7.18
CA ILE A 88 18.37 -7.61 -5.89
C ILE A 88 18.49 -8.64 -4.77
N THR A 89 19.13 -8.24 -3.68
CA THR A 89 19.28 -9.07 -2.48
C THR A 89 18.00 -9.07 -1.65
N ARG A 90 17.88 -10.05 -0.75
CA ARG A 90 16.79 -10.11 0.24
C ARG A 90 16.73 -8.84 1.07
N ASN A 91 17.87 -8.29 1.48
CA ASN A 91 17.93 -7.09 2.31
C ASN A 91 17.43 -5.85 1.56
N GLN A 92 17.78 -5.73 0.28
CA GLN A 92 17.25 -4.65 -0.57
C GLN A 92 15.74 -4.76 -0.75
N HIS A 93 15.21 -5.95 -1.08
CA HIS A 93 13.76 -6.14 -1.19
C HIS A 93 13.03 -5.86 0.13
N LYS A 94 13.59 -6.32 1.26
CA LYS A 94 13.06 -6.06 2.60
C LYS A 94 13.06 -4.57 2.93
N PHE A 95 14.12 -3.84 2.57
CA PHE A 95 14.18 -2.39 2.75
C PHE A 95 13.06 -1.70 1.97
N LEU A 96 12.88 -2.01 0.68
CA LEU A 96 11.78 -1.49 -0.14
C LEU A 96 10.42 -1.79 0.50
N ALA A 97 10.20 -3.02 0.97
CA ALA A 97 8.96 -3.43 1.64
C ALA A 97 8.67 -2.64 2.93
N ILE A 98 9.67 -2.45 3.78
CA ILE A 98 9.53 -1.67 5.02
C ILE A 98 9.23 -0.21 4.67
N THR A 99 9.99 0.39 3.74
CA THR A 99 9.76 1.77 3.31
C THR A 99 8.36 1.97 2.74
N ALA A 100 7.87 1.04 1.91
CA ALA A 100 6.54 1.10 1.32
C ALA A 100 5.44 1.09 2.40
N VAL A 101 5.55 0.20 3.39
CA VAL A 101 4.59 0.10 4.50
C VAL A 101 4.66 1.33 5.39
N THR A 102 5.86 1.83 5.72
CA THR A 102 6.02 3.06 6.51
C THR A 102 5.41 4.27 5.80
N LEU A 103 5.66 4.43 4.49
CA LEU A 103 5.05 5.51 3.70
C LEU A 103 3.53 5.42 3.68
N LEU A 104 2.97 4.21 3.55
CA LEU A 104 1.52 4.00 3.61
C LEU A 104 0.94 4.38 4.99
N VAL A 105 1.59 3.98 6.08
CA VAL A 105 1.17 4.36 7.45
C VAL A 105 1.17 5.88 7.62
N LEU A 106 2.28 6.54 7.26
CA LEU A 106 2.39 8.00 7.35
C LEU A 106 1.31 8.69 6.52
N GLN A 107 1.00 8.15 5.34
CA GLN A 107 -0.03 8.71 4.47
C GLN A 107 -1.44 8.58 5.06
N ILE A 108 -1.76 7.44 5.71
CA ILE A 108 -3.03 7.25 6.41
C ILE A 108 -3.13 8.22 7.60
N LEU A 109 -2.07 8.35 8.40
CA LEU A 109 -2.04 9.27 9.54
C LEU A 109 -2.19 10.72 9.10
N PHE A 110 -1.52 11.12 8.02
CA PHE A 110 -1.66 12.45 7.42
C PHE A 110 -3.10 12.71 6.98
N ALA A 111 -3.78 11.71 6.41
CA ALA A 111 -5.19 11.83 6.05
C ALA A 111 -6.10 12.04 7.27
N LEU A 112 -5.92 11.22 8.30
CA LEU A 112 -6.72 11.30 9.53
C LEU A 112 -6.57 12.68 10.19
N TYR A 113 -5.36 13.21 10.26
CA TYR A 113 -5.10 14.54 10.84
C TYR A 113 -5.72 15.71 10.06
N ASN A 114 -5.85 15.60 8.73
CA ASN A 114 -6.31 16.74 7.90
C ASN A 114 -7.79 16.67 7.50
N PHE A 115 -8.40 15.49 7.52
CA PHE A 115 -9.75 15.28 6.97
C PHE A 115 -10.74 14.64 7.94
N VAL A 116 -10.28 14.21 9.13
CA VAL A 116 -11.13 13.54 10.12
C VAL A 116 -11.11 14.28 11.46
N PHE A 117 -9.92 14.65 11.93
CA PHE A 117 -9.73 15.55 13.08
C PHE A 117 -9.69 17.01 12.63
#